data_AF-V6JJY6-F1
#
_entry.id   AF-V6JJY6-F1
#
_cell.length_a   1.000
_cell.length_b   1.000
_cell.length_c   1.000
_cell.angle_alpha   90.00
_cell.angle_beta   90.00
_cell.angle_gamma   90.00
#
_symmetry.space_group_name_H-M   'P 1'
#
loop_
_entity.id
_entity.type
_entity.pdbx_description
1 polymer ?
#
loop_
_entity_poly.entity_id
_entity_poly.type
_entity_poly.pdbx_seq_one_letter_code
_entity_poly.pdbx_strand_id
1 'polypeptide(L)' 'MREQEVTAMNLGRRRRTARAGMSGRQLLVAQVALVGSLCAGVFLRELPSIMRELRIYRMTGGLRAARRYP' A
#
# COMPACT_ATOMS: atom_id res chain seq x y z
N MET A 1 -24.16 -46.09 20.70
CA MET A 1 -22.76 -45.70 20.41
C MET A 1 -22.55 -44.96 19.08
N ARG A 2 -23.40 -45.13 18.04
CA ARG A 2 -23.20 -44.46 16.73
C ARG A 2 -23.53 -42.94 16.72
N GLU A 3 -24.37 -42.47 17.63
CA GLU A 3 -24.76 -41.06 17.77
C GLU A 3 -23.57 -40.14 18.15
N GLN A 4 -22.59 -40.68 18.89
CA GLN A 4 -21.42 -39.90 19.33
C GLN A 4 -20.38 -39.72 18.22
N GLU A 5 -20.24 -40.69 17.31
CA GLU A 5 -19.34 -40.58 16.15
C GLU A 5 -19.83 -39.56 15.12
N VAL A 6 -21.16 -39.49 14.89
CA VAL A 6 -21.75 -38.51 13.98
C VAL A 6 -21.60 -37.09 14.52
N THR A 7 -21.65 -36.93 15.85
CA THR A 7 -21.45 -35.64 16.51
C THR A 7 -19.98 -35.20 16.43
N ALA A 8 -19.04 -36.11 16.65
CA ALA A 8 -17.61 -35.85 16.48
C ALA A 8 -17.23 -35.55 15.01
N MET A 9 -17.82 -36.26 14.06
CA MET A 9 -17.61 -36.04 12.62
C MET A 9 -18.19 -34.69 12.14
N ASN A 10 -19.30 -34.23 12.74
CA ASN A 10 -19.85 -32.89 12.49
C ASN A 10 -19.02 -31.76 13.13
N LEU A 11 -18.48 -31.97 14.33
CA LEU A 11 -17.59 -31.01 15.01
C LEU A 11 -16.26 -30.80 14.25
N GLY A 12 -15.70 -31.87 13.67
CA GLY A 12 -14.47 -31.79 12.87
C GLY A 12 -14.63 -31.07 11.53
N ARG A 13 -15.82 -31.13 10.90
CA ARG A 13 -16.10 -30.45 9.62
C ARG A 13 -16.37 -28.95 9.77
N ARG A 14 -16.93 -28.51 10.90
CA ARG A 14 -17.19 -27.07 11.14
C ARG A 14 -15.94 -26.22 11.39
N ARG A 15 -14.80 -26.83 11.74
CA ARG A 15 -13.56 -26.10 12.08
C ARG A 15 -12.73 -25.62 10.89
N ARG A 16 -12.98 -26.09 9.66
CA ARG A 16 -12.20 -25.67 8.47
C ARG A 16 -12.78 -24.48 7.70
N THR A 17 -13.99 -24.04 8.03
CA THR A 17 -14.68 -22.94 7.34
C THR A 17 -14.92 -21.73 8.22
N ALA A 18 -14.17 -21.60 9.32
CA ALA A 18 -14.10 -20.36 10.12
C ALA A 18 -12.90 -19.49 9.71
N ARG A 19 -12.47 -19.54 8.44
CA ARG A 19 -11.87 -18.34 7.85
C ARG A 19 -13.01 -17.34 7.82
N ALA A 20 -13.07 -16.45 8.81
CA ALA A 20 -13.91 -15.27 8.76
C ALA A 20 -13.64 -14.61 7.40
N GLY A 21 -14.52 -14.88 6.44
CA GLY A 21 -14.35 -14.43 5.07
C GLY A 21 -14.42 -12.93 5.11
N MET A 22 -13.25 -12.28 5.06
CA MET A 22 -13.18 -10.84 4.92
C MET A 22 -14.03 -10.50 3.70
N SER A 23 -15.07 -9.67 3.90
CA SER A 23 -16.03 -9.43 2.84
C SER A 23 -15.32 -8.83 1.63
N GLY A 24 -15.79 -9.10 0.41
CA GLY A 24 -15.13 -8.58 -0.80
C GLY A 24 -14.92 -7.05 -0.75
N ARG A 25 -15.82 -6.32 -0.09
CA ARG A 25 -15.70 -4.88 0.17
C ARG A 25 -14.52 -4.55 1.09
N GLN A 26 -14.30 -5.32 2.15
CA GLN A 26 -13.16 -5.12 3.06
C GLN A 26 -11.84 -5.37 2.35
N LEU A 27 -11.76 -6.36 1.45
CA LEU A 27 -10.57 -6.61 0.64
C LEU A 27 -10.29 -5.46 -0.34
N LEU A 28 -11.31 -4.92 -1.00
CA LEU A 28 -11.16 -3.78 -1.90
C LEU A 28 -10.65 -2.54 -1.15
N VAL A 29 -11.21 -2.25 0.03
CA VAL A 29 -10.75 -1.12 0.86
C VAL A 29 -9.30 -1.32 1.29
N ALA A 30 -8.93 -2.54 1.71
CA ALA A 30 -7.56 -2.85 2.12
C ALA A 30 -6.56 -2.71 0.95
N GLN A 31 -6.94 -3.14 -0.26
CA GLN A 31 -6.11 -2.98 -1.46
C GLN A 31 -5.90 -1.50 -1.81
N VAL A 32 -6.98 -0.71 -1.84
CA VAL A 32 -6.88 0.73 -2.12
C VAL A 32 -6.04 1.45 -1.06
N ALA A 33 -6.21 1.09 0.21
CA ALA A 33 -5.41 1.66 1.30
C ALA A 33 -3.92 1.31 1.16
N LEU A 34 -3.60 0.05 0.82
CA LEU A 34 -2.22 -0.39 0.60
C LEU A 34 -1.58 0.31 -0.60
N VAL A 35 -2.23 0.28 -1.77
CA VAL A 35 -1.71 0.90 -2.99
C VAL A 35 -1.63 2.42 -2.81
N GLY A 36 -2.65 3.04 -2.21
CA GLY A 36 -2.69 4.48 -1.97
C GLY A 36 -1.59 4.94 -1.02
N SER A 37 -1.34 4.23 0.08
CA SER A 37 -0.27 4.59 1.02
C SER A 37 1.12 4.38 0.44
N LEU A 38 1.32 3.34 -0.38
CA LEU A 38 2.58 3.13 -1.11
C LEU A 38 2.85 4.27 -2.09
N CYS A 39 1.86 4.61 -2.92
CA CYS A 39 1.97 5.74 -3.85
C CYS A 39 2.24 7.05 -3.10
N ALA A 40 1.46 7.33 -2.04
CA ALA A 40 1.65 8.55 -1.24
C ALA A 40 3.04 8.61 -0.61
N GLY A 41 3.57 7.50 -0.10
CA GLY A 41 4.92 7.41 0.46
C GLY A 41 6.00 7.70 -0.59
N VAL A 42 5.85 7.15 -1.81
CA VAL A 42 6.75 7.46 -2.93
C VAL A 42 6.65 8.94 -3.31
N PHE A 43 5.45 9.48 -3.47
CA PHE A 43 5.27 10.91 -3.76
C PHE A 43 5.91 11.79 -2.69
N LEU A 44 5.67 11.53 -1.41
CA LEU A 44 6.26 12.31 -0.31
C LEU A 44 7.80 12.21 -0.26
N ARG A 45 8.38 11.14 -0.80
CA ARG A 45 9.83 10.94 -0.87
C ARG A 45 10.45 11.55 -2.13
N GLU A 46 9.76 11.51 -3.26
CA GLU A 46 10.25 12.05 -4.53
C GLU A 46 9.97 13.56 -4.69
N LEU A 47 8.86 14.07 -4.13
CA LEU A 47 8.54 15.50 -4.13
C LEU A 47 9.64 16.38 -3.51
N PRO A 48 10.24 16.07 -2.34
CA PRO A 48 11.31 16.88 -1.80
C PRO A 48 12.59 16.79 -2.65
N SER A 49 12.84 15.67 -3.34
CA SER A 49 13.96 15.56 -4.29
C SER A 49 13.76 16.50 -5.49
N ILE A 50 12.58 16.52 -6.08
CA ILE A 50 12.24 17.43 -7.17
C ILE A 50 12.26 18.88 -6.71
N MET A 51 11.66 19.18 -5.54
CA MET A 51 11.71 20.52 -4.97
C MET A 51 13.13 20.96 -4.61
N ARG A 52 13.99 20.04 -4.17
CA ARG A 52 15.41 20.31 -3.91
C ARG A 52 16.12 20.69 -5.20
N GLU A 53 15.93 19.92 -6.27
CA GLU A 53 16.52 20.20 -7.58
C GLU A 53 16.00 21.52 -8.15
N LEU A 54 14.69 21.78 -8.04
CA LEU A 54 14.08 23.04 -8.47
C LEU A 54 14.56 24.24 -7.63
N ARG A 55 14.79 24.04 -6.33
CA ARG A 55 15.36 25.05 -5.45
C ARG A 55 16.81 25.34 -5.79
N ILE A 56 17.61 24.30 -6.07
CA ILE A 56 18.97 24.47 -6.59
C ILE A 56 18.91 25.23 -7.90
N TYR A 57 18.07 24.83 -8.85
CA TYR A 57 17.88 25.53 -10.12
C TYR A 57 17.50 27.00 -9.92
N ARG A 58 16.65 27.32 -8.93
CA ARG A 58 16.33 28.72 -8.59
C ARG A 58 17.51 29.46 -7.93
N MET A 59 18.25 28.81 -7.04
CA MET A 59 19.41 29.41 -6.35
C MET A 59 20.60 29.62 -7.29
N THR A 60 20.82 28.70 -8.22
CA THR A 60 21.86 28.80 -9.23
C THR A 60 21.44 29.66 -10.41
N GLY A 61 20.25 30.28 -10.43
CA GLY A 61 19.83 31.19 -11.50
C GLY A 61 19.41 30.49 -12.80
N GLY A 62 19.20 29.18 -12.77
CA GLY A 62 18.71 28.36 -13.88
C GLY A 62 19.61 28.38 -15.12
N LEU A 63 19.02 28.11 -16.29
CA LEU A 63 19.67 28.18 -17.62
C LEU A 63 20.35 29.53 -17.92
N ARG A 64 20.09 30.58 -17.12
CA ARG A 64 20.72 31.89 -17.23
C ARG A 64 22.08 31.99 -16.54
N ALA A 65 22.42 31.12 -15.59
CA ALA A 65 23.76 31.12 -14.99
C ALA A 65 24.81 30.36 -15.82
N ALA A 66 24.38 29.37 -16.61
CA ALA A 66 25.24 28.71 -17.60
C ALA A 66 25.70 29.65 -18.73
N ARG A 67 25.13 30.85 -18.83
CA ARG A 67 25.48 31.87 -19.82
C ARG A 67 26.58 32.84 -19.34
N ARG A 68 27.09 32.66 -18.11
CA ARG A 68 28.10 33.55 -17.50
C ARG A 68 29.45 32.89 -17.25
N TYR A 69 29.78 31.87 -18.04
CA TYR A 69 31.15 31.47 -18.31
C TYR A 69 31.32 31.37 -19.84
N PRO A 70 32.21 32.18 -20.45
CA PRO A 70 32.60 32.03 -21.86
C PRO A 70 33.34 30.72 -22.11
#